data_AF-A0A6I9HTQ4-F1
#
_entry.id   AF-A0A6I9HTQ4-F1
#
_cell.length_a   1.000
_cell.length_b   1.000
_cell.length_c   1.000
_cell.angle_alpha   90.00
_cell.angle_beta   90.00
_cell.angle_gamma   90.00
#
_symmetry.space_group_name_H-M   'P 1'
#
loop_
_entity.id
_entity.type
_entity.pdbx_description
1 polymer ?
#
loop_
_entity_poly.entity_id
_entity_poly.type
_entity_poly.pdbx_seq_one_letter_code
_entity_poly.pdbx_strand_id
1 'polypeptide(L)'
;MLEILEGKGLSFLFPLLKLEKELLKQIKSDPSPQAIYKWIKDNISPKLHVDKGFVNILMTSFLQYISSEVNPPSDESDSSSAPSKEQLEQEKQLLLSFKPVMQKFLHDHVDLQVSALYALQVHCYNNNFPKGMLLRFFVHFYDMEIIEEEAFLAWKEDITQEFPGKGKALFQVNLLT
;
A
#
# COMPACT_ATOMS: atom_id res chain seq x y z
N MET A 1 13.49 20.47 3.22
CA MET A 1 13.61 20.01 4.62
C MET A 1 14.44 18.74 4.74
N LEU A 2 14.05 17.61 4.13
CA LEU A 2 14.85 16.36 4.20
C LEU A 2 16.28 16.51 3.60
N GLU A 3 16.44 17.18 2.45
CA GLU A 3 17.76 17.44 1.84
C GLU A 3 18.71 18.23 2.76
N ILE A 4 18.17 19.16 3.56
CA ILE A 4 18.94 19.93 4.56
C ILE A 4 19.36 19.03 5.72
N LEU A 5 18.50 18.09 6.12
CA LEU A 5 18.80 17.13 7.17
C LEU A 5 19.83 16.10 6.69
N GLU A 6 19.73 15.63 5.44
CA GLU A 6 20.71 14.73 4.83
C GLU A 6 22.08 15.39 4.68
N GLY A 7 22.14 16.63 4.19
CA GLY A 7 23.37 17.41 4.12
C GLY A 7 24.03 17.66 5.49
N LYS A 8 23.29 17.48 6.58
CA LYS A 8 23.78 17.58 7.97
C LYS A 8 23.92 16.23 8.68
N GLY A 9 23.66 15.11 8.01
CA GLY A 9 23.70 13.77 8.63
C GLY A 9 22.61 13.52 9.70
N LEU A 10 21.53 14.31 9.70
CA LEU A 10 20.45 14.28 10.69
C LEU A 10 19.18 13.57 10.20
N SER A 11 19.24 12.87 9.06
CA SER A 11 18.08 12.18 8.48
C SER A 11 17.51 11.08 9.39
N PHE A 12 18.32 10.54 10.32
CA PHE A 12 17.88 9.58 11.33
C PHE A 12 16.82 10.13 12.30
N LEU A 13 16.67 11.47 12.41
CA LEU A 13 15.65 12.10 13.26
C LEU A 13 14.23 11.95 12.70
N PHE A 14 14.09 11.69 11.40
CA PHE A 14 12.80 11.54 10.73
C PHE A 14 12.79 10.28 9.86
N PRO A 15 12.89 9.09 10.49
CA PRO A 15 13.06 7.82 9.78
C PRO A 15 11.88 7.51 8.85
N LEU A 16 10.65 7.85 9.24
CA LEU A 16 9.46 7.64 8.41
C LEU A 16 9.42 8.59 7.20
N LEU A 17 9.82 9.86 7.38
CA LEU A 17 9.89 10.80 6.25
C LEU A 17 10.98 10.40 5.25
N LYS A 18 12.10 9.84 5.74
CA LYS A 18 13.12 9.25 4.86
C LYS A 18 12.57 8.02 4.13
N LEU A 19 11.88 7.14 4.85
CA LEU A 19 11.28 5.93 4.28
C LEU A 19 10.30 6.28 3.15
N GLU A 20 9.41 7.25 3.36
CA GLU A 20 8.42 7.70 2.38
C GLU A 20 9.06 8.14 1.06
N LYS A 21 10.23 8.80 1.12
CA LYS A 21 10.93 9.27 -0.09
C LYS A 21 11.74 8.20 -0.81
N GLU A 22 12.24 7.22 -0.08
CA GLU A 22 13.22 6.26 -0.59
C GLU A 22 12.60 4.92 -0.94
N LEU A 23 11.58 4.45 -0.21
CA LEU A 23 11.08 3.08 -0.36
C LEU A 23 10.58 2.80 -1.78
N LEU A 24 9.78 3.69 -2.37
CA LEU A 24 9.33 3.51 -3.75
C LEU A 24 10.49 3.49 -4.75
N LYS A 25 11.54 4.30 -4.54
CA LYS A 25 12.73 4.29 -5.41
C LYS A 25 13.46 2.95 -5.32
N GLN A 26 13.57 2.40 -4.11
CA GLN A 26 14.20 1.10 -3.88
C GLN A 26 13.41 -0.02 -4.55
N ILE A 27 12.08 -0.03 -4.41
CA ILE A 27 11.21 -1.00 -5.08
C ILE A 27 11.36 -0.91 -6.61
N LYS A 28 11.42 0.30 -7.18
CA LYS A 28 11.64 0.49 -8.62
C LYS A 28 13.03 0.07 -9.09
N SER A 29 14.04 0.17 -8.23
CA SER A 29 15.41 -0.23 -8.55
C SER A 29 15.61 -1.74 -8.50
N ASP A 30 15.03 -2.41 -7.51
CA ASP A 30 15.04 -3.86 -7.36
C ASP A 30 13.71 -4.32 -6.72
N PRO A 31 12.74 -4.76 -7.53
CA PRO A 31 11.43 -5.19 -7.02
C PRO A 31 11.45 -6.58 -6.38
N SER A 32 12.64 -7.17 -6.16
CA SER A 32 12.78 -8.44 -5.45
C SER A 32 12.24 -8.35 -4.02
N PRO A 33 11.29 -9.22 -3.61
CA PRO A 33 10.76 -9.24 -2.24
C PRO A 33 11.87 -9.39 -1.18
N GLN A 34 12.90 -10.17 -1.48
CA GLN A 34 14.05 -10.38 -0.60
C GLN A 34 14.91 -9.11 -0.48
N ALA A 35 15.13 -8.40 -1.59
CA ALA A 35 15.88 -7.16 -1.58
C ALA A 35 15.14 -6.06 -0.81
N ILE A 36 13.84 -5.91 -1.04
CA ILE A 36 12.98 -4.94 -0.34
C ILE A 36 12.95 -5.23 1.16
N TYR A 37 12.70 -6.49 1.55
CA TYR A 37 12.69 -6.87 2.96
C TYR A 37 14.04 -6.63 3.63
N LYS A 38 15.15 -7.01 2.98
CA LYS A 38 16.50 -6.74 3.48
C LYS A 38 16.75 -5.23 3.64
N TRP A 39 16.37 -4.43 2.65
CA TRP A 39 16.56 -2.99 2.70
C TRP A 39 15.80 -2.37 3.87
N ILE A 40 14.54 -2.78 4.11
CA ILE A 40 13.76 -2.34 5.27
C ILE A 40 14.50 -2.69 6.57
N LYS A 41 14.95 -3.96 6.71
CA LYS A 41 15.67 -4.43 7.91
C LYS A 41 16.97 -3.67 8.17
N ASP A 42 17.66 -3.25 7.13
CA ASP A 42 18.95 -2.55 7.24
C ASP A 42 18.77 -1.04 7.50
N ASN A 43 17.63 -0.45 7.11
CA ASN A 43 17.42 1.00 7.14
C ASN A 43 16.39 1.48 8.18
N ILE A 44 15.51 0.60 8.66
CA ILE A 44 14.42 0.94 9.57
C ILE A 44 14.58 0.21 10.90
N SER A 45 14.40 0.94 11.99
CA SER A 45 14.47 0.36 13.33
C SER A 45 13.37 -0.69 13.51
N PRO A 46 13.66 -1.86 14.12
CA PRO A 46 12.64 -2.86 14.42
C PRO A 46 11.45 -2.34 15.23
N LYS A 47 11.65 -1.28 16.03
CA LYS A 47 10.57 -0.62 16.80
C LYS A 47 9.52 0.04 15.90
N LEU A 48 9.92 0.49 14.71
CA LEU A 48 9.03 1.13 13.75
C LEU A 48 8.33 0.11 12.84
N HIS A 49 8.72 -1.16 12.84
CA HIS A 49 8.04 -2.16 12.00
C HIS A 49 6.60 -2.43 12.44
N VAL A 50 6.26 -2.07 13.68
CA VAL A 50 4.90 -2.14 14.24
C VAL A 50 4.25 -0.75 14.37
N ASP A 51 4.81 0.26 13.69
CA ASP A 51 4.23 1.60 13.65
C ASP A 51 3.21 1.72 12.51
N LYS A 52 2.06 2.35 12.78
CA LYS A 52 1.00 2.52 11.78
C LYS A 52 1.45 3.35 10.58
N GLY A 53 2.30 4.37 10.80
CA GLY A 53 2.85 5.21 9.75
C GLY A 53 3.85 4.46 8.86
N PHE A 54 4.70 3.61 9.44
CA PHE A 54 5.54 2.69 8.67
C PHE A 54 4.72 1.80 7.74
N VAL A 55 3.68 1.15 8.26
CA VAL A 55 2.82 0.27 7.47
C VAL A 55 2.08 1.02 6.38
N ASN A 56 1.60 2.23 6.68
CA ASN A 56 0.93 3.07 5.69
C ASN A 56 1.86 3.41 4.52
N ILE A 57 3.11 3.80 4.80
CA ILE A 57 4.13 4.08 3.77
C ILE A 57 4.49 2.82 2.97
N LEU A 58 4.67 1.68 3.66
CA LEU A 58 4.99 0.40 3.02
C LEU A 58 3.92 0.01 1.99
N MET A 59 2.66 -0.01 2.42
CA MET A 59 1.54 -0.39 1.57
C MET A 59 1.32 0.60 0.43
N THR A 60 1.42 1.91 0.72
CA THR A 60 1.34 2.95 -0.30
C THR A 60 2.42 2.77 -1.37
N SER A 61 3.65 2.46 -0.98
CA SER A 61 4.77 2.27 -1.91
C SER A 61 4.56 1.04 -2.82
N PHE A 62 4.07 -0.08 -2.28
CA PHE A 62 3.73 -1.25 -3.09
C PHE A 62 2.59 -0.96 -4.07
N LEU A 63 1.50 -0.32 -3.62
CA LEU A 63 0.35 0.01 -4.45
C LEU A 63 0.71 0.97 -5.58
N GLN A 64 1.55 1.97 -5.30
CA GLN A 64 2.08 2.89 -6.30
C GLN A 64 2.92 2.17 -7.35
N TYR A 65 3.82 1.28 -6.92
CA TYR A 65 4.64 0.49 -7.84
C TYR A 65 3.77 -0.42 -8.73
N ILE A 66 2.84 -1.18 -8.14
CA ILE A 66 1.92 -2.06 -8.89
C ILE A 66 1.13 -1.24 -9.92
N SER A 67 0.60 -0.08 -9.53
CA SER A 67 -0.18 0.76 -10.43
C SER A 67 0.65 1.30 -11.59
N SER A 68 1.92 1.67 -11.34
CA SER A 68 2.80 2.14 -12.42
C SER A 68 3.22 1.05 -13.40
N GLU A 69 3.31 -0.20 -12.95
CA GLU A 69 3.64 -1.34 -13.82
C GLU A 69 2.44 -1.82 -14.64
N VAL A 70 1.23 -1.76 -14.07
CA VAL A 70 -0.01 -2.24 -14.71
C VAL A 70 -0.63 -1.17 -15.62
N ASN A 71 -0.49 0.10 -15.26
CA ASN A 71 -0.97 1.25 -16.04
C ASN A 71 0.20 2.20 -16.32
N PRO A 72 1.15 1.83 -17.20
CA PRO A 72 2.21 2.73 -17.59
C PRO A 72 1.60 3.96 -18.27
N PRO A 73 2.17 5.17 -18.07
CA PRO A 73 1.69 6.37 -18.73
C PRO A 73 1.83 6.20 -20.25
N SER A 74 0.71 5.94 -20.92
CA SER A 74 0.60 5.92 -22.37
C SER A 74 -0.12 7.18 -22.83
N ASP A 75 0.35 7.77 -23.93
CA ASP A 75 -0.13 9.05 -24.46
C ASP A 75 -1.62 9.03 -24.90
N GLU A 76 -2.29 7.86 -24.90
CA GLU A 76 -3.64 7.69 -25.45
C GLU A 76 -4.54 6.73 -24.62
N SER A 77 -4.43 6.67 -23.30
CA SER A 77 -5.40 5.89 -22.49
C SER A 77 -6.34 6.77 -21.69
N ASP A 78 -7.62 6.75 -22.09
CA ASP A 78 -8.73 7.16 -21.24
C ASP A 78 -8.68 6.34 -19.94
N SER A 79 -8.25 7.00 -18.86
CA SER A 79 -8.08 6.43 -17.51
C SER A 79 -9.40 5.95 -16.89
N SER A 80 -10.50 6.01 -17.64
CA SER A 80 -11.85 5.56 -17.32
C SER A 80 -12.21 4.19 -17.88
N SER A 81 -11.38 3.59 -18.74
CA SER A 81 -11.62 2.25 -19.27
C SER A 81 -11.37 1.18 -18.20
N ALA A 82 -12.17 0.11 -18.22
CA ALA A 82 -11.97 -1.02 -17.31
C ALA A 82 -10.64 -1.73 -17.66
N PRO A 83 -9.88 -2.21 -16.66
CA PRO A 83 -8.60 -2.88 -16.91
C PRO A 83 -8.79 -4.15 -17.73
N SER A 84 -7.85 -4.43 -18.63
CA SER A 84 -7.84 -5.65 -19.43
C SER A 84 -7.57 -6.89 -18.56
N LYS A 85 -7.83 -8.08 -19.10
CA LYS A 85 -7.56 -9.34 -18.40
C LYS A 85 -6.06 -9.50 -18.09
N GLU A 86 -5.20 -9.07 -19.00
CA GLU A 86 -3.74 -9.10 -18.87
C GLU A 86 -3.28 -8.17 -17.74
N GLN A 87 -3.85 -6.96 -17.66
CA GLN A 87 -3.58 -6.01 -16.58
C GLN A 87 -4.00 -6.56 -15.22
N LEU A 88 -5.18 -7.18 -15.13
CA LEU A 88 -5.68 -7.82 -13.91
C LEU A 88 -4.79 -8.99 -13.47
N GLU A 89 -4.32 -9.81 -14.40
CA GLU A 89 -3.41 -10.92 -14.07
C GLU A 89 -2.04 -10.39 -13.63
N GLN A 90 -1.49 -9.39 -14.31
CA GLN A 90 -0.23 -8.76 -13.92
C GLN A 90 -0.31 -8.13 -12.51
N GLU A 91 -1.40 -7.41 -12.21
CA GLU A 91 -1.68 -6.85 -10.88
C GLU A 91 -1.65 -7.95 -9.81
N LYS A 92 -2.35 -9.06 -10.07
CA LYS A 92 -2.41 -10.21 -9.16
C LYS A 92 -1.04 -10.86 -8.97
N GLN A 93 -0.24 -11.04 -10.03
CA GLN A 93 1.09 -11.64 -9.93
C GLN A 93 2.07 -10.76 -9.14
N LEU A 94 2.01 -9.43 -9.31
CA LEU A 94 2.79 -8.50 -8.51
C LEU A 94 2.37 -8.50 -7.03
N LEU A 95 1.06 -8.56 -6.75
CA LEU A 95 0.58 -8.72 -5.37
C LEU A 95 1.09 -10.03 -4.74
N LEU A 96 1.05 -11.14 -5.48
CA LEU A 96 1.55 -12.43 -5.01
C LEU A 96 3.06 -12.40 -4.74
N SER A 97 3.85 -11.67 -5.54
CA SER A 97 5.29 -11.55 -5.29
C SER A 97 5.59 -10.77 -4.02
N PHE A 98 4.83 -9.69 -3.73
CA PHE A 98 5.02 -8.88 -2.52
C PHE A 98 4.33 -9.44 -1.27
N LYS A 99 3.37 -10.37 -1.42
CA LYS A 99 2.66 -11.07 -0.33
C LYS A 99 3.57 -11.43 0.87
N PRO A 100 4.68 -12.18 0.71
CA PRO A 100 5.50 -12.59 1.86
C PRO A 100 6.07 -11.41 2.66
N VAL A 101 6.36 -10.28 2.01
CA VAL A 101 6.86 -9.08 2.70
C VAL A 101 5.72 -8.41 3.45
N MET A 102 4.54 -8.25 2.83
CA MET A 102 3.36 -7.69 3.48
C MET A 102 2.97 -8.51 4.71
N GLN A 103 2.81 -9.82 4.56
CA GLN A 103 2.49 -10.72 5.68
C GLN A 103 3.53 -10.65 6.80
N LYS A 104 4.81 -10.47 6.47
CA LYS A 104 5.86 -10.39 7.49
C LYS A 104 5.70 -9.22 8.46
N PHE A 105 5.04 -8.14 8.04
CA PHE A 105 4.79 -6.96 8.87
C PHE A 105 3.34 -6.83 9.37
N LEU A 106 2.40 -7.58 8.78
CA LEU A 106 0.97 -7.45 9.06
C LEU A 106 0.36 -8.62 9.84
N HIS A 107 0.95 -9.82 9.76
CA HIS A 107 0.41 -11.01 10.41
C HIS A 107 0.30 -10.81 11.93
N ASP A 108 -0.81 -11.28 12.52
CA ASP A 108 -1.15 -11.15 13.96
C ASP A 108 -1.31 -9.69 14.44
N HIS A 109 -1.43 -8.72 13.52
CA HIS A 109 -1.51 -7.29 13.84
C HIS A 109 -2.71 -6.61 13.17
N VAL A 110 -3.92 -6.87 13.66
CA VAL A 110 -5.18 -6.28 13.15
C VAL A 110 -5.11 -4.75 13.00
N ASP A 111 -4.57 -4.04 14.00
CA ASP A 111 -4.42 -2.58 13.94
C ASP A 111 -3.51 -2.08 12.79
N LEU A 112 -2.50 -2.88 12.42
CA LEU A 112 -1.62 -2.59 11.30
C LEU A 112 -2.28 -2.92 9.97
N GLN A 113 -3.04 -4.01 9.92
CA GLN A 113 -3.86 -4.37 8.78
C GLN A 113 -4.92 -3.30 8.48
N VAL A 114 -5.53 -2.69 9.50
CA VAL A 114 -6.40 -1.51 9.34
C VAL A 114 -5.64 -0.32 8.73
N SER A 115 -4.40 -0.06 9.17
CA SER A 115 -3.54 0.97 8.54
C SER A 115 -3.25 0.67 7.06
N ALA A 116 -3.04 -0.61 6.72
CA ALA A 116 -2.86 -1.06 5.35
C ALA A 116 -4.12 -0.84 4.49
N LEU A 117 -5.32 -1.07 5.05
CA LEU A 117 -6.59 -0.77 4.38
C LEU A 117 -6.79 0.74 4.17
N TYR A 118 -6.35 1.58 5.11
CA TYR A 118 -6.33 3.03 4.92
C TYR A 118 -5.36 3.47 3.81
N ALA A 119 -4.18 2.85 3.72
CA ALA A 119 -3.25 3.10 2.61
C ALA A 119 -3.89 2.76 1.25
N LEU A 120 -4.58 1.62 1.15
CA LEU A 120 -5.33 1.25 -0.04
C LEU A 120 -6.48 2.23 -0.36
N GLN A 121 -7.26 2.63 0.65
CA GLN A 121 -8.33 3.61 0.50
C GLN A 121 -7.79 4.92 -0.10
N VAL A 122 -6.71 5.46 0.47
CA VAL A 122 -6.09 6.71 0.02
C VAL A 122 -5.48 6.55 -1.37
N HIS A 123 -4.86 5.42 -1.67
CA HIS A 123 -4.36 5.11 -3.00
C HIS A 123 -5.49 5.13 -4.05
N CYS A 124 -6.61 4.47 -3.79
CA CYS A 124 -7.77 4.53 -4.67
C CYS A 124 -8.36 5.94 -4.75
N TYR A 125 -8.47 6.67 -3.63
CA TYR A 125 -8.94 8.05 -3.59
C TYR A 125 -8.12 8.97 -4.51
N ASN A 126 -6.78 8.87 -4.44
CA ASN A 126 -5.86 9.65 -5.27
C ASN A 126 -5.98 9.32 -6.77
N ASN A 127 -6.48 8.13 -7.11
CA ASN A 127 -6.77 7.70 -8.47
C ASN A 127 -8.27 7.88 -8.83
N ASN A 128 -9.02 8.71 -8.10
CA ASN A 128 -10.44 8.99 -8.29
C ASN A 128 -11.40 7.78 -8.10
N PHE A 129 -10.92 6.75 -7.39
CA PHE A 129 -11.56 5.44 -7.23
C PHE A 129 -11.96 4.79 -8.56
N PRO A 130 -11.00 4.23 -9.32
CA PRO A 130 -11.30 3.50 -10.54
C PRO A 130 -12.31 2.39 -10.26
N LYS A 131 -13.26 2.19 -11.19
CA LYS A 131 -14.41 1.30 -10.97
C LYS A 131 -13.94 -0.12 -10.62
N GLY A 132 -14.35 -0.60 -9.44
CA GLY A 132 -14.06 -1.96 -8.97
C GLY A 132 -12.63 -2.18 -8.47
N MET A 133 -11.75 -1.17 -8.49
CA MET A 133 -10.37 -1.32 -8.01
C MET A 133 -10.32 -1.62 -6.51
N LEU A 134 -10.94 -0.79 -5.68
CA LEU A 134 -10.91 -0.99 -4.22
C LEU A 134 -11.45 -2.37 -3.82
N LEU A 135 -12.62 -2.73 -4.37
CA LEU A 135 -13.26 -4.01 -4.13
C LEU A 135 -12.36 -5.19 -4.56
N ARG A 136 -11.73 -5.10 -5.73
CA ARG A 136 -10.82 -6.14 -6.22
C ARG A 136 -9.61 -6.32 -5.31
N PHE A 137 -9.00 -5.23 -4.84
CA PHE A 137 -7.89 -5.29 -3.88
C PHE A 137 -8.33 -5.84 -2.52
N PHE A 138 -9.54 -5.53 -2.04
CA PHE A 138 -10.11 -6.15 -0.83
C PHE A 138 -10.19 -7.67 -0.98
N VAL A 139 -10.74 -8.16 -2.10
CA VAL A 139 -10.81 -9.60 -2.41
C VAL A 139 -9.41 -10.20 -2.47
N HIS A 140 -8.44 -9.55 -3.13
CA HIS A 140 -7.07 -10.05 -3.17
C HIS A 140 -6.42 -10.11 -1.78
N PHE A 141 -6.58 -9.08 -0.96
CA PHE A 141 -6.02 -9.05 0.38
C PHE A 141 -6.60 -10.14 1.29
N TYR A 142 -7.89 -10.42 1.16
CA TYR A 142 -8.57 -11.50 1.86
C TYR A 142 -8.11 -12.88 1.36
N ASP A 143 -8.24 -13.16 0.05
CA ASP A 143 -7.88 -14.46 -0.56
C ASP A 143 -6.39 -14.80 -0.37
N MET A 144 -5.53 -13.78 -0.32
CA MET A 144 -4.09 -13.94 -0.12
C MET A 144 -3.70 -13.94 1.36
N GLU A 145 -4.63 -13.86 2.31
CA GLU A 145 -4.36 -13.85 3.75
C GLU A 145 -3.36 -12.74 4.15
N ILE A 146 -3.45 -11.58 3.48
CA ILE A 146 -2.67 -10.39 3.83
C ILE A 146 -3.38 -9.60 4.92
N ILE A 147 -4.72 -9.58 4.86
CA ILE A 147 -5.62 -8.88 5.78
C ILE A 147 -6.68 -9.88 6.25
N GLU A 148 -6.87 -9.97 7.56
CA GLU A 148 -7.84 -10.83 8.22
C GLU A 148 -9.24 -10.18 8.22
N GLU A 149 -10.28 -11.00 8.40
CA GLU A 149 -11.68 -10.54 8.39
C GLU A 149 -11.93 -9.42 9.42
N GLU A 150 -11.36 -9.59 10.62
CA GLU A 150 -11.46 -8.67 11.74
C GLU A 150 -10.93 -7.29 11.38
N ALA A 151 -9.87 -7.21 10.56
CA ALA A 151 -9.32 -5.93 10.12
C ALA A 151 -10.22 -5.21 9.11
N PHE A 152 -10.91 -5.94 8.23
CA PHE A 152 -11.92 -5.35 7.34
C PHE A 152 -13.10 -4.78 8.11
N LEU A 153 -13.59 -5.51 9.13
CA LEU A 153 -14.67 -5.05 10.01
C LEU A 153 -14.23 -3.85 10.85
N ALA A 154 -13.05 -3.93 11.48
CA ALA A 154 -12.50 -2.84 12.28
C ALA A 154 -12.28 -1.58 11.44
N TRP A 155 -11.75 -1.71 10.21
CA TRP A 155 -11.68 -0.59 9.29
C TRP A 155 -13.08 -0.06 9.01
N LYS A 156 -14.07 -0.89 8.66
CA LYS A 156 -15.43 -0.43 8.34
C LYS A 156 -16.06 0.40 9.46
N GLU A 157 -15.85 -0.01 10.72
CA GLU A 157 -16.41 0.62 11.92
C GLU A 157 -15.61 1.84 12.40
N ASP A 158 -14.35 1.98 12.00
CA ASP A 158 -13.50 3.11 12.39
C ASP A 158 -14.01 4.44 11.80
N ILE A 159 -14.28 5.38 12.69
CA ILE A 159 -14.84 6.71 12.44
C ILE A 159 -13.78 7.81 12.26
N THR A 160 -12.49 7.46 12.27
CA THR A 160 -11.39 8.41 12.05
C THR A 160 -11.59 9.22 10.77
N GLN A 161 -11.28 10.52 10.86
CA GLN A 161 -11.33 11.47 9.75
C GLN A 161 -9.94 11.81 9.21
N GLU A 162 -8.91 11.08 9.64
CA GLU A 162 -7.51 11.31 9.25
C GLU A 162 -7.26 11.03 7.76
N PHE A 163 -8.05 10.13 7.15
CA PHE A 163 -7.86 9.69 5.77
C PHE A 163 -9.07 10.03 4.88
N PRO A 164 -8.84 10.63 3.70
CA PRO A 164 -9.91 11.00 2.78
C PRO A 164 -10.58 9.78 2.12
N GLY A 165 -11.79 9.98 1.61
CA GLY A 165 -12.45 9.00 0.73
C GLY A 165 -13.24 7.89 1.42
N LYS A 166 -13.33 7.87 2.76
CA LYS A 166 -13.98 6.82 3.55
C LYS A 166 -15.41 6.52 3.09
N GLY A 167 -16.26 7.54 2.91
CA GLY A 167 -17.65 7.35 2.49
C GLY A 167 -17.79 6.68 1.11
N LYS A 168 -16.98 7.09 0.13
CA LYS A 168 -16.96 6.48 -1.21
C LYS A 168 -16.37 5.08 -1.19
N ALA A 169 -15.36 4.84 -0.35
CA ALA A 169 -14.77 3.52 -0.14
C ALA A 169 -15.81 2.52 0.42
N LEU A 170 -16.50 2.90 1.50
CA LEU A 170 -17.59 2.10 2.09
C LEU A 170 -18.66 1.78 1.05
N PHE A 171 -19.07 2.75 0.24
CA PHE A 171 -20.06 2.52 -0.82
C PHE A 171 -19.63 1.43 -1.82
N GLN A 172 -18.35 1.34 -2.19
CA GLN A 172 -17.86 0.33 -3.13
C GLN A 172 -17.77 -1.08 -2.53
N VAL A 173 -17.44 -1.18 -1.24
CA VAL A 173 -17.20 -2.48 -0.57
C VAL A 173 -18.38 -2.98 0.23
N ASN A 174 -19.41 -2.15 0.47
CA ASN A 174 -20.65 -2.57 1.14
C ASN A 174 -21.41 -3.69 0.41
N LEU A 175 -21.08 -4.00 -0.85
CA LEU A 175 -21.62 -5.16 -1.57
C LEU A 175 -20.99 -6.50 -1.12
N LEU A 176 -19.95 -6.48 -0.28
CA LEU A 176 -19.33 -7.66 0.33
C LEU A 176 -20.01 -8.11 1.64
N THR A 177 -21.02 -7.39 2.12
CA THR A 177 -21.85 -7.75 3.28
C THR A 177 -23.26 -8.08 2.87
#